data_AF-A0A0B6CUF4-F1
#
_entry.id   AF-A0A0B6CUF4-F1
#
_cell.length_a   1.000
_cell.length_b   1.000
_cell.length_c   1.000
_cell.angle_alpha   90.00
_cell.angle_beta   90.00
_cell.angle_gamma   90.00
#
_symmetry.space_group_name_H-M   'P 1'
#
loop_
_entity.id
_entity.type
_entity.pdbx_description
1 polymer ?
#
loop_
_entity_poly.entity_id
_entity_poly.type
_entity_poly.pdbx_seq_one_letter_code
_entity_poly.pdbx_strand_id
1 'polypeptide(L)'
;MNIQVINDFFSRLANYFRGFKNIKLSNIFNDWNIFEILWLVISVTSLGIISILTTNDYLVITTIATVTGMLNILLVAKGKIINYFFAFINNLTYAYVCYNQGIYGQFLLFTFFFFPMQFYGLYTWTKPQNISENNDIITKSLSVKQRTYLTIAIIIATYIYGTFILKGYFNQQVGLIADSLTGVVSVVAIILMVKAYIEQWVLWIIINILSTIIWLQQYFSGTGEGIAFLAMWLIYLLNALYGYINWIKLKKID
;
A
#
# COMPACT_ATOMS: atom_id res chain seq x y z
N MET A 1 26.67 0.88 13.67
CA MET A 1 26.04 0.44 12.41
C MET A 1 27.16 -0.02 11.48
N ASN A 2 27.15 -1.28 11.03
CA ASN A 2 28.27 -1.89 10.29
C ASN A 2 28.36 -1.27 8.88
N ILE A 3 29.52 -0.71 8.50
CA ILE A 3 29.78 -0.10 7.19
C ILE A 3 29.42 -1.06 6.04
N GLN A 4 29.59 -2.36 6.25
CA GLN A 4 29.27 -3.39 5.28
C GLN A 4 27.77 -3.44 4.94
N VAL A 5 26.89 -3.21 5.92
CA VAL A 5 25.43 -3.17 5.70
C VAL A 5 25.03 -1.94 4.90
N ILE A 6 25.69 -0.81 5.15
CA ILE A 6 25.44 0.44 4.42
C ILE A 6 25.86 0.28 2.94
N ASN A 7 27.04 -0.30 2.70
CA ASN A 7 27.52 -0.55 1.34
C ASN A 7 26.63 -1.55 0.60
N ASP A 8 26.21 -2.64 1.26
CA ASP A 8 25.25 -3.61 0.69
C ASP A 8 23.92 -2.92 0.33
N PHE A 9 23.40 -2.05 1.21
CA PHE A 9 22.18 -1.28 0.96
C PHE A 9 22.28 -0.43 -0.31
N PHE A 10 23.29 0.45 -0.41
CA PHE A 10 23.43 1.33 -1.58
C PHE A 10 23.75 0.55 -2.86
N SER A 11 24.54 -0.53 -2.76
CA SER A 11 24.85 -1.37 -3.93
C SER A 11 23.61 -2.01 -4.53
N ARG A 12 22.68 -2.51 -3.69
CA ARG A 12 21.44 -3.13 -4.13
C ARG A 12 20.48 -2.14 -4.77
N LEU A 13 20.33 -0.96 -4.17
CA LEU A 13 19.55 0.12 -4.76
C LEU A 13 20.11 0.50 -6.14
N ALA A 14 21.42 0.73 -6.23
CA ALA A 14 22.08 1.06 -7.48
C ALA A 14 21.90 -0.04 -8.53
N ASN A 15 22.04 -1.31 -8.15
CA ASN A 15 21.84 -2.45 -9.04
C ASN A 15 20.40 -2.56 -9.52
N TYR A 16 19.41 -2.32 -8.66
CA TYR A 16 18.00 -2.28 -9.06
C TYR A 16 17.75 -1.18 -10.09
N PHE A 17 18.19 0.05 -9.83
CA PHE A 17 17.99 1.17 -10.77
C PHE A 17 18.78 0.99 -12.08
N ARG A 18 19.97 0.37 -12.05
CA ARG A 18 20.71 0.01 -13.26
C ARG A 18 20.00 -1.09 -14.07
N GLY A 19 19.52 -2.12 -13.38
CA GLY A 19 18.77 -3.23 -13.97
C GLY A 19 17.43 -2.81 -14.57
N PHE A 20 16.85 -1.71 -14.08
CA PHE A 20 15.59 -1.18 -14.56
C PHE A 20 15.56 -0.92 -16.08
N LYS A 21 16.66 -0.43 -16.66
CA LYS A 21 16.77 -0.21 -18.12
C LYS A 21 16.60 -1.48 -18.94
N ASN A 22 16.86 -2.64 -18.35
CA ASN A 22 16.81 -3.94 -19.01
C ASN A 22 15.47 -4.66 -18.78
N ILE A 23 14.56 -4.09 -17.98
CA ILE A 23 13.24 -4.67 -17.73
C ILE A 23 12.36 -4.43 -18.96
N LYS A 24 12.03 -5.49 -19.68
CA LYS A 24 10.98 -5.45 -20.70
C LYS A 24 9.62 -5.43 -20.01
N LEU A 25 8.86 -4.35 -20.19
CA LEU A 25 7.50 -4.20 -19.64
C LEU A 25 6.59 -5.38 -20.00
N SER A 26 6.74 -5.95 -21.20
CA SER A 26 6.00 -7.16 -21.61
C SER A 26 6.21 -8.33 -20.67
N ASN A 27 7.44 -8.49 -20.15
CA ASN A 27 7.80 -9.64 -19.32
C ASN A 27 7.24 -9.55 -17.90
N ILE A 28 6.78 -8.38 -17.45
CA ILE A 28 6.19 -8.19 -16.13
C ILE A 28 4.88 -8.96 -16.00
N PHE A 29 4.16 -9.13 -17.10
CA PHE A 29 2.82 -9.71 -17.15
C PHE A 29 2.78 -11.13 -17.75
N ASN A 30 3.93 -11.72 -18.07
CA ASN A 30 3.98 -13.04 -18.72
C ASN A 30 3.43 -14.17 -17.85
N ASP A 31 3.57 -14.05 -16.53
CA ASP A 31 3.08 -15.02 -15.54
C ASP A 31 1.68 -14.68 -15.01
N TRP A 32 0.97 -13.75 -15.67
CA TRP A 32 -0.36 -13.34 -15.28
C TRP A 32 -1.40 -14.13 -16.05
N ASN A 33 -2.39 -14.66 -15.33
CA ASN A 33 -3.52 -15.29 -15.99
C ASN A 33 -4.49 -14.23 -16.57
N ILE A 34 -5.40 -14.67 -17.43
CA ILE A 34 -6.33 -13.75 -18.10
C ILE A 34 -7.21 -12.97 -17.11
N PHE A 35 -7.58 -13.56 -15.98
CA PHE A 35 -8.36 -12.88 -14.95
C PHE A 35 -7.54 -11.77 -14.26
N GLU A 36 -6.26 -11.99 -13.99
CA GLU A 36 -5.37 -11.00 -13.40
C GLU A 36 -5.12 -9.83 -14.35
N ILE A 37 -4.96 -10.10 -15.66
CA ILE A 37 -4.81 -9.07 -16.69
C ILE A 37 -6.10 -8.26 -16.82
N LEU A 38 -7.26 -8.93 -16.90
CA LEU A 38 -8.56 -8.26 -16.96
C LEU A 38 -8.80 -7.43 -15.71
N TRP A 39 -8.48 -7.96 -14.52
CA TRP A 39 -8.60 -7.23 -13.26
C TRP A 39 -7.72 -5.99 -13.24
N LEU A 40 -6.46 -6.09 -13.71
CA LEU A 40 -5.56 -4.95 -13.83
C LEU A 40 -6.12 -3.88 -14.77
N VAL A 41 -6.58 -4.26 -15.96
CA VAL A 41 -7.14 -3.30 -16.93
C VAL A 41 -8.40 -2.64 -16.37
N ILE A 42 -9.34 -3.42 -15.82
CA ILE A 42 -10.61 -2.89 -15.29
C ILE A 42 -10.36 -1.96 -14.11
N SER A 43 -9.51 -2.35 -13.16
CA SER A 43 -9.24 -1.54 -11.96
C SER A 43 -8.49 -0.25 -12.29
N VAL A 44 -7.45 -0.30 -13.15
CA VAL A 44 -6.69 0.89 -13.55
C VAL A 44 -7.57 1.84 -14.38
N THR A 45 -8.36 1.32 -15.32
CA THR A 45 -9.23 2.17 -16.16
C THR A 45 -10.37 2.77 -15.36
N SER A 46 -11.06 2.00 -14.52
CA SER A 46 -12.15 2.51 -13.68
C SER A 46 -11.67 3.59 -12.71
N LEU A 47 -10.56 3.36 -11.99
CA LEU A 47 -10.01 4.36 -11.09
C LEU A 47 -9.46 5.59 -11.82
N GLY A 48 -8.85 5.39 -13.00
CA GLY A 48 -8.41 6.50 -13.85
C GLY A 48 -9.58 7.37 -14.29
N ILE A 49 -10.67 6.76 -14.76
CA ILE A 49 -11.91 7.47 -15.14
C ILE A 49 -12.52 8.17 -13.93
N ILE A 50 -12.65 7.48 -12.79
CA ILE A 50 -13.14 8.09 -11.55
C ILE A 50 -12.30 9.33 -11.21
N SER A 51 -10.97 9.22 -11.22
CA SER A 51 -10.07 10.35 -10.95
C SER A 51 -10.30 11.51 -11.90
N ILE A 52 -10.50 11.24 -13.20
CA ILE A 52 -10.73 12.30 -14.20
C ILE A 52 -12.07 13.01 -13.98
N LEU A 53 -13.10 12.27 -13.58
CA LEU A 53 -14.44 12.80 -13.39
C LEU A 53 -14.61 13.54 -12.05
N THR A 54 -13.85 13.17 -11.02
CA THR A 54 -13.98 13.76 -9.67
C THR A 54 -12.99 14.89 -9.40
N THR A 55 -11.91 14.99 -10.18
CA THR A 55 -10.83 15.94 -9.92
C THR A 55 -10.95 17.18 -10.79
N ASN A 56 -11.23 18.33 -10.18
CA ASN A 56 -11.24 19.62 -10.87
C ASN A 56 -9.83 20.25 -10.94
N ASP A 57 -9.08 20.18 -9.84
CA ASP A 57 -7.74 20.77 -9.72
C ASP A 57 -6.65 19.70 -9.75
N TYR A 58 -5.50 20.00 -10.39
CA TYR A 58 -4.35 19.10 -10.44
C TYR A 58 -4.61 17.75 -11.13
N LEU A 59 -5.55 17.72 -12.09
CA LEU A 59 -6.01 16.52 -12.81
C LEU A 59 -4.89 15.57 -13.25
N VAL A 60 -3.86 16.09 -13.92
CA VAL A 60 -2.76 15.27 -14.46
C VAL A 60 -2.01 14.54 -13.34
N ILE A 61 -1.63 15.24 -12.28
CA ILE A 61 -0.84 14.65 -11.19
C ILE A 61 -1.69 13.72 -10.33
N THR A 62 -2.98 14.03 -10.12
CA THR A 62 -3.92 13.13 -9.42
C THR A 62 -4.13 11.84 -10.23
N THR A 63 -4.26 11.95 -11.55
CA THR A 63 -4.39 10.76 -12.43
C THR A 63 -3.13 9.90 -12.38
N ILE A 64 -1.93 10.52 -12.42
CA ILE A 64 -0.66 9.81 -12.28
C ILE A 64 -0.58 9.11 -10.92
N ALA A 65 -0.93 9.81 -9.83
CA ALA A 65 -0.94 9.23 -8.49
C ALA A 65 -1.87 8.01 -8.43
N THR A 66 -3.09 8.14 -8.94
CA THR A 66 -4.08 7.04 -8.95
C THR A 66 -3.61 5.84 -9.77
N VAL A 67 -3.16 6.04 -11.01
CA VAL A 67 -2.72 4.96 -11.89
C VAL A 67 -1.49 4.24 -11.33
N THR A 68 -0.49 5.00 -10.87
CA THR A 68 0.72 4.41 -10.28
C THR A 68 0.44 3.73 -8.94
N GLY A 69 -0.50 4.25 -8.16
CA GLY A 69 -0.98 3.62 -6.93
C GLY A 69 -1.66 2.29 -7.20
N MET A 70 -2.54 2.23 -8.20
CA MET A 70 -3.22 0.99 -8.58
C MET A 70 -2.23 -0.06 -9.10
N LEU A 71 -1.31 0.33 -9.98
CA LEU A 71 -0.25 -0.56 -10.47
C LEU A 71 0.59 -1.08 -9.31
N ASN A 72 0.99 -0.21 -8.38
CA ASN A 72 1.73 -0.59 -7.18
C ASN A 72 1.01 -1.69 -6.40
N ILE A 73 -0.25 -1.48 -5.98
CA ILE A 73 -0.94 -2.45 -5.13
C ILE A 73 -1.21 -3.80 -5.83
N LEU A 74 -1.41 -3.81 -7.15
CA LEU A 74 -1.55 -5.04 -7.94
C LEU A 74 -0.23 -5.81 -8.02
N LEU A 75 0.87 -5.09 -8.23
CA LEU A 75 2.21 -5.67 -8.28
C LEU A 75 2.66 -6.18 -6.92
N VAL A 76 2.31 -5.49 -5.82
CA VAL A 76 2.50 -6.00 -4.45
C VAL A 76 1.70 -7.29 -4.27
N ALA A 77 0.44 -7.35 -4.72
CA ALA A 77 -0.37 -8.57 -4.66
C ALA A 77 0.26 -9.75 -5.41
N LYS A 78 0.90 -9.49 -6.56
CA LYS A 78 1.67 -10.49 -7.31
C LYS A 78 3.07 -10.76 -6.77
N GLY A 79 3.56 -10.00 -5.80
CA GLY A 79 4.90 -10.18 -5.24
C GLY A 79 6.03 -9.68 -6.14
N LYS A 80 5.74 -8.82 -7.13
CA LYS A 80 6.71 -8.34 -8.11
C LYS A 80 7.49 -7.16 -7.57
N ILE A 81 8.83 -7.22 -7.58
CA ILE A 81 9.72 -6.14 -7.07
C ILE A 81 9.50 -4.79 -7.78
N ILE A 82 9.08 -4.82 -9.04
CA ILE A 82 8.76 -3.61 -9.82
C ILE A 82 7.68 -2.72 -9.16
N ASN A 83 6.90 -3.25 -8.20
CA ASN A 83 5.97 -2.46 -7.38
C ASN A 83 6.64 -1.20 -6.80
N TYR A 84 7.89 -1.30 -6.33
CA TYR A 84 8.59 -0.19 -5.69
C TYR A 84 8.81 0.99 -6.64
N PHE A 85 9.00 0.74 -7.95
CA PHE A 85 9.09 1.82 -8.93
C PHE A 85 7.80 2.64 -8.98
N PHE A 86 6.65 1.96 -9.06
CA PHE A 86 5.35 2.62 -9.05
C PHE A 86 5.04 3.25 -7.68
N ALA A 87 5.47 2.62 -6.59
CA ALA A 87 5.33 3.17 -5.24
C ALA A 87 6.09 4.49 -5.05
N PHE A 88 7.30 4.62 -5.62
CA PHE A 88 8.05 5.89 -5.54
C PHE A 88 7.31 7.02 -6.24
N ILE A 89 6.77 6.78 -7.43
CA ILE A 89 6.01 7.78 -8.19
C ILE A 89 4.70 8.11 -7.47
N ASN A 90 3.94 7.08 -7.06
CA ASN A 90 2.69 7.25 -6.35
C ASN A 90 2.89 8.05 -5.06
N ASN A 91 3.88 7.70 -4.24
CA ASN A 91 4.04 8.33 -2.94
C ASN A 91 4.36 9.83 -3.05
N LEU A 92 5.21 10.22 -4.01
CA LEU A 92 5.56 11.63 -4.22
C LEU A 92 4.42 12.41 -4.87
N THR A 93 3.76 11.84 -5.88
CA THR A 93 2.65 12.52 -6.57
C THR A 93 1.43 12.65 -5.67
N TYR A 94 1.08 11.61 -4.90
CA TYR A 94 -0.01 11.66 -3.92
C TYR A 94 0.30 12.61 -2.76
N ALA A 95 1.54 12.61 -2.24
CA ALA A 95 1.95 13.58 -1.24
C ALA A 95 1.78 15.03 -1.74
N TYR A 96 2.18 15.32 -2.98
CA TYR A 96 2.00 16.64 -3.58
C TYR A 96 0.52 17.04 -3.69
N VAL A 97 -0.35 16.11 -4.13
CA VAL A 97 -1.80 16.34 -4.18
C VAL A 97 -2.36 16.63 -2.79
N CYS A 98 -1.99 15.83 -1.78
CA CYS A 98 -2.43 16.06 -0.40
C CYS A 98 -1.96 17.41 0.15
N TYR A 99 -0.73 17.84 -0.17
CA TYR A 99 -0.22 19.15 0.25
C TYR A 99 -1.06 20.29 -0.33
N ASN A 100 -1.35 20.25 -1.64
CA ASN A 100 -2.14 21.30 -2.29
C ASN A 100 -3.60 21.32 -1.82
N GLN A 101 -4.16 20.17 -1.43
CA GLN A 101 -5.51 20.06 -0.89
C GLN A 101 -5.59 20.33 0.62
N GLY A 102 -4.47 20.71 1.27
CA GLY A 102 -4.43 20.97 2.72
C GLY A 102 -4.55 19.72 3.60
N ILE A 103 -4.45 18.52 3.02
CA ILE A 103 -4.52 17.23 3.72
C ILE A 103 -3.13 16.89 4.28
N TYR A 104 -2.64 17.72 5.20
CA TYR A 104 -1.25 17.66 5.67
C TYR A 104 -0.89 16.34 6.37
N GLY A 105 -1.84 15.68 7.05
CA GLY A 105 -1.60 14.38 7.68
C GLY A 105 -1.18 13.30 6.68
N GLN A 106 -1.87 13.22 5.53
CA GLN A 106 -1.53 12.29 4.45
C GLN A 106 -0.24 12.70 3.75
N PHE A 107 -0.03 13.99 3.50
CA PHE A 107 1.24 14.50 2.97
C PHE A 107 2.43 14.05 3.82
N LEU A 108 2.35 14.23 5.15
CA LEU A 108 3.42 13.83 6.07
C LEU A 108 3.63 12.31 6.07
N LEU A 109 2.54 11.53 6.13
CA LEU A 109 2.60 10.06 6.12
C LEU A 109 3.27 9.53 4.85
N PHE A 110 2.87 10.04 3.69
CA PHE A 110 3.41 9.58 2.41
C PHE A 110 4.87 10.02 2.21
N THR A 111 5.20 11.26 2.57
CA THR A 111 6.55 11.83 2.37
C THR A 111 7.57 11.28 3.36
N PHE A 112 7.24 11.23 4.65
CA PHE A 112 8.22 10.95 5.70
C PHE A 112 8.18 9.50 6.20
N PHE A 113 7.12 8.75 5.91
CA PHE A 113 7.03 7.36 6.32
C PHE A 113 6.95 6.41 5.11
N PHE A 114 5.94 6.51 4.24
CA PHE A 114 5.79 5.54 3.13
C PHE A 114 6.93 5.63 2.13
N PHE A 115 7.34 6.83 1.71
CA PHE A 115 8.39 7.00 0.72
C PHE A 115 9.75 6.46 1.18
N PRO A 116 10.28 6.80 2.38
CA PRO A 116 11.50 6.18 2.92
C PRO A 116 11.39 4.67 3.07
N MET A 117 10.23 4.17 3.50
CA MET A 117 9.98 2.74 3.65
C MET A 117 10.07 1.97 2.32
N GLN A 118 9.81 2.61 1.17
CA GLN A 118 9.99 1.96 -0.13
C GLN A 118 11.45 1.60 -0.39
N PHE A 119 12.42 2.41 0.05
CA PHE A 119 13.84 2.06 -0.09
C PHE A 119 14.21 0.86 0.78
N TYR A 120 13.71 0.82 2.02
CA TYR A 120 13.95 -0.31 2.92
C TYR A 120 13.28 -1.61 2.42
N GLY A 121 12.07 -1.49 1.89
CA GLY A 121 11.37 -2.58 1.24
C GLY A 121 12.12 -3.11 0.03
N LEU A 122 12.55 -2.22 -0.88
CA LEU A 122 13.33 -2.58 -2.04
C LEU A 122 14.64 -3.29 -1.65
N TYR A 123 15.36 -2.75 -0.66
CA TYR A 123 16.56 -3.40 -0.12
C TYR A 123 16.27 -4.81 0.40
N THR A 124 15.17 -4.99 1.12
CA THR A 124 14.81 -6.27 1.73
C THR A 124 14.36 -7.28 0.67
N TRP A 125 13.52 -6.85 -0.28
CA TRP A 125 12.96 -7.71 -1.32
C TRP A 125 13.99 -8.10 -2.38
N THR A 126 15.02 -7.29 -2.62
CA THR A 126 16.08 -7.61 -3.59
C THR A 126 17.13 -8.60 -3.04
N LYS A 127 17.00 -9.08 -1.79
CA LYS A 127 17.91 -10.06 -1.22
C LYS A 127 17.68 -11.44 -1.85
N PRO A 128 18.73 -12.16 -2.32
CA PRO A 128 18.57 -13.42 -3.04
C PRO A 128 17.73 -14.46 -2.29
N GLN A 129 17.89 -14.54 -0.96
CA GLN A 129 17.13 -15.46 -0.11
C GLN A 129 15.63 -15.15 0.02
N ASN A 130 15.21 -13.96 -0.41
CA ASN A 130 13.81 -13.54 -0.39
C ASN A 130 13.20 -13.59 -1.81
N ILE A 131 13.91 -14.06 -2.83
CA ILE A 131 13.42 -14.08 -4.22
C ILE A 131 13.32 -15.53 -4.70
N SER A 132 12.21 -15.87 -5.34
CA SER A 132 11.99 -17.17 -5.98
C SER A 132 12.67 -17.27 -7.35
N GLU A 133 12.69 -18.48 -7.93
CA GLU A 133 13.21 -18.68 -9.30
C GLU A 133 12.49 -17.82 -10.35
N ASN A 134 11.21 -17.51 -10.12
CA ASN A 134 10.38 -16.66 -10.99
C ASN A 134 10.53 -15.15 -10.70
N ASN A 135 11.53 -14.77 -9.89
CA ASN A 135 11.80 -13.40 -9.48
C ASN A 135 10.65 -12.74 -8.68
N ASP A 136 9.88 -13.57 -7.96
CA ASP A 136 8.82 -13.13 -7.05
C ASP A 136 9.30 -13.12 -5.60
N ILE A 137 8.67 -12.31 -4.76
CA ILE A 137 8.95 -12.32 -3.32
C ILE A 137 8.54 -13.66 -2.69
N ILE A 138 9.42 -14.21 -1.87
CA ILE A 138 9.12 -15.33 -0.98
C ILE A 138 8.49 -14.76 0.30
N THR A 139 7.25 -15.13 0.56
CA THR A 139 6.49 -14.58 1.69
C THR A 139 6.66 -15.40 2.97
N LYS A 140 6.38 -14.76 4.10
CA LYS A 140 6.51 -15.30 5.47
C LYS A 140 5.18 -15.16 6.20
N SER A 141 4.94 -16.03 7.18
CA SER A 141 3.79 -15.91 8.09
C SER A 141 4.27 -15.73 9.52
N LEU A 142 3.63 -14.84 10.26
CA LEU A 142 3.82 -14.74 11.70
C LEU A 142 3.30 -16.00 12.41
N SER A 143 4.00 -16.41 13.46
CA SER A 143 3.48 -17.44 14.36
C SER A 143 2.26 -16.92 15.13
N VAL A 144 1.45 -17.83 15.68
CA VAL A 144 0.26 -17.46 16.48
C VAL A 144 0.64 -16.52 17.63
N LYS A 145 1.76 -16.78 18.33
CA LYS A 145 2.26 -15.90 19.40
C LYS A 145 2.60 -14.50 18.88
N GLN A 146 3.29 -14.41 17.74
CA GLN A 146 3.63 -13.13 17.12
C GLN A 146 2.38 -12.35 16.66
N ARG A 147 1.36 -13.04 16.14
CA ARG A 147 0.06 -12.42 15.78
C ARG A 147 -0.62 -11.83 17.02
N THR A 148 -0.63 -12.55 18.14
CA THR A 148 -1.20 -12.03 19.39
C THR A 148 -0.46 -10.79 19.88
N TYR A 149 0.88 -10.82 19.93
CA TYR A 149 1.66 -9.63 20.32
C TYR A 149 1.44 -8.45 19.37
N LEU A 150 1.35 -8.70 18.07
CA LEU A 150 1.07 -7.68 17.07
C LEU A 150 -0.30 -7.03 17.31
N THR A 151 -1.35 -7.82 17.53
CA THR A 151 -2.70 -7.30 17.81
C THR A 151 -2.73 -6.44 19.06
N ILE A 152 -2.10 -6.90 20.16
CA ILE A 152 -2.00 -6.12 21.40
C ILE A 152 -1.24 -4.80 21.15
N ALA A 153 -0.13 -4.85 20.41
CA ALA A 153 0.65 -3.67 20.07
C ALA A 153 -0.15 -2.66 19.23
N ILE A 154 -0.95 -3.13 18.26
CA ILE A 154 -1.83 -2.27 17.46
C ILE A 154 -2.88 -1.58 18.35
N ILE A 155 -3.51 -2.30 19.28
CA ILE A 155 -4.52 -1.73 20.18
C ILE A 155 -3.90 -0.65 21.07
N ILE A 156 -2.76 -0.94 21.69
CA ILE A 156 -2.05 0.01 22.56
C ILE A 156 -1.61 1.23 21.76
N ALA A 157 -1.00 1.03 20.59
CA ALA A 157 -0.54 2.12 19.74
C ALA A 157 -1.70 2.99 19.24
N THR A 158 -2.85 2.38 18.89
CA THR A 158 -4.07 3.09 18.50
C THR A 158 -4.58 3.96 19.63
N TYR A 159 -4.66 3.43 20.85
CA TYR A 159 -5.09 4.18 22.02
C TYR A 159 -4.16 5.35 22.34
N ILE A 160 -2.84 5.12 22.32
CA ILE A 160 -1.83 6.16 22.58
C ILE A 160 -1.91 7.26 21.50
N TYR A 161 -1.93 6.87 20.23
CA TYR A 161 -1.98 7.80 19.11
C TYR A 161 -3.28 8.63 19.12
N GLY A 162 -4.43 7.98 19.30
CA GLY A 162 -5.72 8.66 19.41
C GLY A 162 -5.77 9.62 20.61
N THR A 163 -5.35 9.19 21.79
CA THR A 163 -5.50 10.00 23.02
C THR A 163 -4.52 11.16 23.09
N PHE A 164 -3.23 10.91 22.86
CA PHE A 164 -2.20 11.93 23.09
C PHE A 164 -1.95 12.81 21.87
N ILE A 165 -2.04 12.25 20.66
CA ILE A 165 -1.77 13.01 19.43
C ILE A 165 -3.05 13.62 18.90
N LEU A 166 -4.01 12.80 18.46
CA LEU A 166 -5.21 13.32 17.78
C LEU A 166 -6.10 14.13 18.74
N LYS A 167 -6.43 13.58 19.90
CA LYS A 167 -7.25 14.30 20.90
C LYS A 167 -6.45 15.34 21.67
N GLY A 168 -5.25 14.99 22.15
CA GLY A 168 -4.47 15.86 23.04
C GLY A 168 -3.80 17.05 22.37
N TYR A 169 -3.27 16.87 21.14
CA TYR A 169 -2.55 17.93 20.43
C TYR A 169 -3.41 18.60 19.35
N PHE A 170 -4.20 17.82 18.60
CA PHE A 170 -5.04 18.34 17.52
C PHE A 170 -6.49 18.62 17.94
N ASN A 171 -6.88 18.36 19.19
CA ASN A 171 -8.24 18.52 19.71
C ASN A 171 -9.32 17.83 18.85
N GLN A 172 -8.96 16.75 18.16
CA GLN A 172 -9.88 16.02 17.29
C GLN A 172 -10.91 15.25 18.12
N GLN A 173 -12.20 15.43 17.79
CA GLN A 173 -13.31 14.72 18.44
C GLN A 173 -14.05 13.78 17.48
N VAL A 174 -14.33 14.25 16.26
CA VAL A 174 -15.03 13.45 15.24
C VAL A 174 -14.05 12.49 14.58
N GLY A 175 -14.48 11.25 14.34
CA GLY A 175 -13.67 10.24 13.65
C GLY A 175 -12.47 9.71 14.43
N LEU A 176 -12.25 10.15 15.68
CA LEU A 176 -11.04 9.91 16.47
C LEU A 176 -10.59 8.44 16.49
N ILE A 177 -11.53 7.51 16.74
CA ILE A 177 -11.22 6.08 16.81
C ILE A 177 -10.89 5.52 15.43
N ALA A 178 -11.64 5.91 14.40
CA ALA A 178 -11.41 5.43 13.03
C ALA A 178 -10.06 5.93 12.48
N ASP A 179 -9.76 7.22 12.68
CA ASP A 179 -8.52 7.83 12.18
C ASP A 179 -7.29 7.33 12.94
N SER A 180 -7.41 7.14 14.25
CA SER A 180 -6.32 6.55 15.03
C SER A 180 -6.04 5.10 14.63
N LEU A 181 -7.08 4.28 14.45
CA LEU A 181 -6.95 2.88 14.05
C LEU A 181 -6.37 2.78 12.63
N THR A 182 -6.95 3.48 11.66
CA THR A 182 -6.50 3.41 10.26
C THR A 182 -5.07 3.91 10.10
N GLY A 183 -4.67 4.98 10.81
CA GLY A 183 -3.29 5.47 10.82
C GLY A 183 -2.30 4.42 11.34
N VAL A 184 -2.54 3.86 12.53
CA VAL A 184 -1.66 2.86 13.14
C VAL A 184 -1.63 1.57 12.32
N VAL A 185 -2.78 1.08 11.88
CA VAL A 185 -2.88 -0.16 11.08
C VAL A 185 -2.15 0.01 9.75
N SER A 186 -2.24 1.18 9.08
CA SER A 186 -1.53 1.45 7.82
C SER A 186 -0.01 1.43 8.01
N VAL A 187 0.49 2.04 9.09
CA VAL A 187 1.92 2.02 9.45
C VAL A 187 2.41 0.59 9.65
N VAL A 188 1.66 -0.20 10.41
CA VAL A 188 2.01 -1.61 10.67
C VAL A 188 1.92 -2.45 9.40
N ALA A 189 0.91 -2.24 8.56
CA ALA A 189 0.74 -2.94 7.29
C ALA A 189 1.93 -2.71 6.36
N ILE A 190 2.42 -1.48 6.24
CA ILE A 190 3.64 -1.19 5.45
C ILE A 190 4.88 -1.87 6.05
N ILE A 191 5.04 -1.86 7.37
CA ILE A 191 6.17 -2.56 8.04
C ILE A 191 6.15 -4.07 7.76
N LEU A 192 4.97 -4.68 7.76
CA LEU A 192 4.81 -6.09 7.44
C LEU A 192 5.04 -6.37 5.94
N MET A 193 4.55 -5.48 5.06
CA MET A 193 4.72 -5.57 3.61
C MET A 193 6.20 -5.55 3.21
N VAL A 194 6.98 -4.57 3.70
CA VAL A 194 8.42 -4.49 3.39
C VAL A 194 9.22 -5.69 3.91
N LYS A 195 8.71 -6.35 4.96
CA LYS A 195 9.27 -7.59 5.53
C LYS A 195 8.71 -8.88 4.89
N ALA A 196 7.81 -8.75 3.91
CA ALA A 196 7.14 -9.82 3.20
C ALA A 196 6.28 -10.74 4.09
N TYR A 197 5.62 -10.20 5.13
CA TYR A 197 4.67 -10.94 5.95
C TYR A 197 3.25 -10.93 5.36
N ILE A 198 2.63 -12.11 5.23
CA ILE A 198 1.28 -12.31 4.68
C ILE A 198 0.22 -11.52 5.46
N GLU A 199 0.40 -11.38 6.78
CA GLU A 199 -0.54 -10.70 7.67
C GLU A 199 -0.78 -9.23 7.30
N GLN A 200 0.11 -8.60 6.51
CA GLN A 200 -0.10 -7.25 5.98
C GLN A 200 -1.43 -7.11 5.22
N TRP A 201 -1.84 -8.15 4.49
CA TRP A 201 -3.10 -8.15 3.75
C TRP A 201 -4.32 -8.19 4.66
N VAL A 202 -4.24 -8.86 5.82
CA VAL A 202 -5.35 -8.88 6.80
C VAL A 202 -5.59 -7.46 7.30
N LEU A 203 -4.52 -6.70 7.54
CA LEU A 203 -4.61 -5.30 7.96
C LEU A 203 -5.23 -4.41 6.88
N TRP A 204 -4.83 -4.58 5.61
CA TRP A 204 -5.45 -3.86 4.49
C TRP A 204 -6.91 -4.24 4.26
N ILE A 205 -7.28 -5.52 4.40
CA ILE A 205 -8.67 -5.98 4.31
C ILE A 205 -9.52 -5.28 5.38
N ILE A 206 -9.03 -5.21 6.64
CA ILE A 206 -9.74 -4.52 7.71
C ILE A 206 -9.97 -3.04 7.37
N ILE A 207 -8.91 -2.32 6.94
CA ILE A 207 -9.03 -0.91 6.54
C ILE A 207 -10.04 -0.77 5.40
N ASN A 208 -9.92 -1.58 4.36
CA ASN A 208 -10.76 -1.47 3.17
C ASN A 208 -12.22 -1.81 3.45
N ILE A 209 -12.51 -2.76 4.36
CA ILE A 209 -13.88 -3.04 4.82
C ILE A 209 -14.44 -1.82 5.56
N LEU A 210 -13.69 -1.26 6.53
CA LEU A 210 -14.14 -0.10 7.30
C LEU A 210 -14.43 1.09 6.38
N SER A 211 -13.52 1.39 5.45
CA SER A 211 -13.71 2.45 4.47
C SER A 211 -14.89 2.19 3.55
N THR A 212 -15.06 0.95 3.07
CA THR A 212 -16.22 0.57 2.24
C THR A 212 -17.54 0.83 2.98
N ILE A 213 -17.62 0.47 4.27
CA ILE A 213 -18.83 0.69 5.08
C ILE A 213 -19.12 2.19 5.23
N ILE A 214 -18.10 3.02 5.52
CA ILE A 214 -18.25 4.48 5.66
C ILE A 214 -18.82 5.09 4.37
N TRP A 215 -18.22 4.76 3.22
CA TRP A 215 -18.65 5.32 1.94
C TRP A 215 -19.99 4.75 1.47
N LEU A 216 -20.34 3.53 1.86
CA LEU A 216 -21.65 2.95 1.63
C LEU A 216 -22.74 3.68 2.45
N GLN A 217 -22.46 3.99 3.71
CA GLN A 217 -23.37 4.79 4.54
C GLN A 217 -23.56 6.19 3.95
N GLN A 218 -22.49 6.83 3.49
CA GLN A 218 -22.55 8.15 2.86
C GLN A 218 -23.37 8.13 1.56
N TYR A 219 -23.27 7.06 0.77
CA TYR A 219 -24.09 6.85 -0.42
C TYR A 219 -25.58 6.78 -0.08
N PHE A 220 -25.97 5.98 0.92
CA PHE A 220 -27.37 5.87 1.36
C PHE A 220 -27.88 7.12 2.09
N SER A 221 -27.01 7.91 2.71
CA SER A 221 -27.37 9.12 3.45
C SER A 221 -27.59 10.36 2.56
N GLY A 222 -27.51 10.22 1.24
CA GLY A 222 -28.08 11.19 0.29
C GLY A 222 -27.15 12.31 -0.20
N THR A 223 -25.83 12.21 -0.04
CA THR A 223 -24.91 13.21 -0.65
C THR A 223 -24.55 12.90 -2.10
N GLY A 224 -24.77 11.67 -2.59
CA GLY A 224 -24.49 11.26 -3.98
C GLY A 224 -23.00 11.21 -4.38
N GLU A 225 -22.14 11.94 -3.67
CA GLU A 225 -20.70 12.08 -3.91
C GLU A 225 -19.88 10.84 -3.49
N GLY A 226 -20.51 9.88 -2.78
CA GLY A 226 -19.80 8.72 -2.22
C GLY A 226 -19.54 7.57 -3.21
N ILE A 227 -20.17 7.54 -4.39
CA ILE A 227 -20.12 6.36 -5.26
C ILE A 227 -18.74 6.09 -5.85
N ALA A 228 -18.01 7.16 -6.20
CA ALA A 228 -16.65 7.09 -6.71
C ALA A 228 -15.69 6.49 -5.67
N PHE A 229 -15.76 6.99 -4.44
CA PHE A 229 -14.94 6.48 -3.33
C PHE A 229 -15.36 5.07 -2.92
N LEU A 230 -16.65 4.76 -2.91
CA LEU A 230 -17.14 3.40 -2.67
C LEU A 230 -16.57 2.40 -3.68
N ALA A 231 -16.62 2.73 -4.98
CA ALA A 231 -16.04 1.91 -6.04
C ALA A 231 -14.53 1.71 -5.82
N MET A 232 -13.81 2.76 -5.46
CA MET A 232 -12.37 2.68 -5.16
C MET A 232 -12.07 1.73 -3.99
N TRP A 233 -12.78 1.88 -2.87
CA TRP A 233 -12.55 1.03 -1.70
C TRP A 233 -12.92 -0.44 -1.94
N LEU A 234 -13.94 -0.69 -2.78
CA LEU A 234 -14.27 -2.05 -3.23
C LEU A 234 -13.15 -2.65 -4.09
N ILE A 235 -12.57 -1.88 -5.02
CA ILE A 235 -11.42 -2.33 -5.82
C ILE A 235 -10.23 -2.66 -4.91
N TYR A 236 -9.93 -1.81 -3.93
CA TYR A 236 -8.86 -2.06 -2.97
C TYR A 236 -9.13 -3.27 -2.09
N LEU A 237 -10.38 -3.47 -1.65
CA LEU A 237 -10.79 -4.64 -0.88
C LEU A 237 -10.59 -5.94 -1.69
N LEU A 238 -11.08 -5.97 -2.93
CA LEU A 238 -10.93 -7.12 -3.82
C LEU A 238 -9.45 -7.42 -4.11
N ASN A 239 -8.64 -6.39 -4.35
CA ASN A 239 -7.20 -6.57 -4.52
C ASN A 239 -6.53 -7.09 -3.23
N ALA A 240 -6.93 -6.61 -2.06
CA ALA A 240 -6.36 -7.06 -0.80
C ALA A 240 -6.70 -8.53 -0.49
N LEU A 241 -7.91 -8.97 -0.83
CA LEU A 241 -8.33 -10.38 -0.77
C LEU A 241 -7.50 -11.24 -1.74
N TYR A 242 -7.36 -10.80 -2.98
CA TYR A 242 -6.53 -11.46 -3.98
C TYR A 242 -5.06 -11.56 -3.52
N GLY A 243 -4.50 -10.46 -3.02
CA GLY A 243 -3.15 -10.38 -2.49
C GLY A 243 -2.91 -11.35 -1.33
N TYR A 244 -3.87 -11.45 -0.39
CA TYR A 244 -3.80 -12.44 0.70
C TYR A 244 -3.71 -13.87 0.16
N ILE A 245 -4.60 -14.23 -0.77
CA ILE A 245 -4.65 -15.58 -1.37
C ILE A 245 -3.36 -15.86 -2.15
N ASN A 246 -2.89 -14.90 -2.96
CA ASN A 246 -1.68 -15.09 -3.76
C ASN A 246 -0.43 -15.18 -2.88
N TRP A 247 -0.33 -14.37 -1.83
CA TRP A 247 0.80 -14.42 -0.91
C TRP A 247 0.88 -15.70 -0.10
N ILE A 248 -0.25 -16.37 0.17
CA ILE A 248 -0.24 -17.73 0.72
C ILE A 248 0.41 -18.72 -0.25
N LYS A 249 0.17 -18.59 -1.56
CA LYS A 249 0.79 -19.45 -2.59
C LYS A 249 2.29 -19.16 -2.75
N LEU A 250 2.71 -17.91 -2.57
CA LEU A 250 4.11 -17.47 -2.60
C LEU A 250 4.87 -17.78 -1.30
N LYS A 251 4.20 -18.38 -0.30
CA LYS A 251 4.81 -18.69 0.98
C LYS A 251 5.91 -19.73 0.81
N LYS A 252 7.04 -19.50 1.48
CA LYS A 252 8.07 -20.52 1.60
C LYS A 252 7.47 -21.78 2.22
N ILE A 253 7.57 -22.90 1.51
CA ILE A 253 7.32 -24.22 2.09
C ILE A 253 8.57 -24.53 2.91
N ASP A 254 8.44 -24.44 4.23
CA ASP A 254 9.45 -24.90 5.19
C ASP A 254 9.39 -26.42 5.33
#